data_AF-A0A0B4C7J6-F1
#
_entry.id   AF-A0A0B4C7J6-F1
#
_cell.length_a   1.000
_cell.length_b   1.000
_cell.length_c   1.000
_cell.angle_alpha   90.00
_cell.angle_beta   90.00
_cell.angle_gamma   90.00
#
_symmetry.space_group_name_H-M   'P 1'
#
loop_
_entity.id
_entity.type
_entity.pdbx_description
1 polymer ?
#
loop_
_entity_poly.entity_id
_entity_poly.type
_entity_poly.pdbx_seq_one_letter_code
_entity_poly.pdbx_strand_id
1 'polypeptide(L)'
;MPHDIVNGHIGHNHSHGDHLHSHLPDADKAEELLVLTTQFIDGFVAAKDKMSYLRLMGVPLEIDAPDGGPKMKLVDVQLTTEWQVGTASPSFGSQELSYLPYPGDMVTERTNMGFVYVSLKAKQVNDLRDVLQKHPAARDVT
;
A
#
# COMPACT_ATOMS: atom_id res chain seq x y z
N MET A 1 35.82 -51.02 41.06
CA MET A 1 35.63 -51.73 39.78
C MET A 1 34.77 -50.83 38.89
N PRO A 2 35.15 -50.61 37.63
CA PRO A 2 34.85 -49.40 36.87
C PRO A 2 33.45 -49.43 36.24
N HIS A 3 32.81 -48.27 36.15
CA HIS A 3 31.73 -48.01 35.18
C HIS A 3 32.30 -47.22 34.01
N ASP A 4 32.02 -47.72 32.81
CA ASP A 4 32.41 -47.23 31.50
C ASP A 4 31.67 -45.92 31.18
N ILE A 5 32.39 -44.84 30.90
CA ILE A 5 31.82 -43.56 30.45
C ILE A 5 31.70 -43.65 28.93
N VAL A 6 30.53 -44.07 28.46
CA VAL A 6 30.16 -43.95 27.05
C VAL A 6 30.04 -42.46 26.75
N ASN A 7 31.01 -41.95 25.99
CA ASN A 7 31.12 -40.56 25.57
C ASN A 7 30.00 -40.22 24.55
N GLY A 8 28.78 -40.03 25.05
CA GLY A 8 27.66 -39.50 24.27
C GLY A 8 27.88 -38.02 24.01
N HIS A 9 27.91 -37.64 22.73
CA HIS A 9 28.03 -36.26 22.28
C HIS A 9 26.97 -35.38 22.94
N ILE A 10 27.37 -34.54 23.90
CA ILE A 10 26.52 -33.46 24.40
C ILE A 10 26.58 -32.38 23.33
N GLY A 11 25.56 -32.39 22.47
CA GLY A 11 25.37 -31.42 21.41
C GLY A 11 25.46 -30.00 21.97
N HIS A 12 26.22 -29.16 21.28
CA HIS A 12 26.15 -27.72 21.44
C HIS A 12 24.72 -27.28 21.14
N ASN A 13 23.92 -27.00 22.17
CA ASN A 13 22.70 -26.22 22.01
C ASN A 13 23.14 -24.79 21.72
N HIS A 14 23.58 -24.53 20.49
CA HIS A 14 23.55 -23.18 19.98
C HIS A 14 22.09 -22.75 20.06
N SER A 15 21.79 -21.82 20.96
CA SER A 15 20.62 -20.99 20.81
C SER A 15 20.79 -20.33 19.44
N HIS A 16 20.25 -20.95 18.40
CA HIS A 16 19.96 -20.24 17.17
C HIS A 16 19.06 -19.11 17.65
N GLY A 17 19.65 -17.92 17.75
CA GLY A 17 18.87 -16.70 17.83
C GLY A 17 17.87 -16.85 16.71
N ASP A 18 16.59 -16.88 17.11
CA ASP A 18 15.48 -16.79 16.19
C ASP A 18 15.87 -15.70 15.20
N HIS A 19 16.16 -16.11 13.98
CA HIS A 19 16.54 -15.18 12.94
C HIS A 19 15.26 -14.39 12.68
N LEU A 20 15.10 -13.28 13.41
CA LEU A 20 14.00 -12.33 13.31
C LEU A 20 14.06 -11.73 11.91
N HIS A 21 13.59 -12.49 10.93
CA HIS A 21 13.30 -11.99 9.61
C HIS A 21 12.05 -11.14 9.75
N SER A 22 12.24 -9.83 9.84
CA SER A 22 11.22 -8.77 9.86
C SER A 22 10.49 -8.67 8.51
N HIS A 23 10.00 -9.79 7.99
CA HIS A 23 9.10 -9.81 6.86
C HIS A 23 7.67 -9.81 7.38
N LEU A 24 7.06 -8.63 7.36
CA LEU A 24 5.60 -8.52 7.51
C LEU A 24 4.94 -9.39 6.42
N PRO A 25 3.99 -10.28 6.80
CA PRO A 25 3.07 -10.90 5.86
C PRO A 25 2.44 -9.87 4.91
N ASP A 26 2.10 -10.27 3.69
CA ASP A 26 1.55 -9.34 2.69
C ASP A 26 0.19 -8.74 3.10
N ALA A 27 -0.56 -9.45 3.95
CA ALA A 27 -1.80 -8.93 4.55
C ALA A 27 -1.50 -7.71 5.43
N ASP A 28 -0.46 -7.78 6.26
CA ASP A 28 -0.08 -6.72 7.19
C ASP A 28 0.40 -5.47 6.45
N LYS A 29 1.12 -5.64 5.32
CA LYS A 29 1.52 -4.52 4.44
C LYS A 29 0.33 -3.80 3.82
N ALA A 30 -0.71 -4.55 3.42
CA ALA A 30 -1.91 -3.97 2.84
C ALA A 30 -2.71 -3.17 3.88
N GLU A 31 -2.77 -3.68 5.12
CA GLU A 31 -3.38 -2.98 6.25
C GLU A 31 -2.61 -1.71 6.61
N GLU A 32 -1.27 -1.78 6.67
CA GLU A 32 -0.44 -0.60 6.91
C GLU A 32 -0.63 0.48 5.83
N LEU A 33 -0.62 0.07 4.56
CA LEU A 33 -0.86 0.99 3.45
C LEU A 33 -2.24 1.65 3.55
N LEU A 34 -3.27 0.92 4.00
CA LEU A 34 -4.59 1.47 4.25
C LEU A 34 -4.56 2.52 5.37
N VAL A 35 -3.84 2.27 6.46
CA VAL A 35 -3.67 3.22 7.56
C VAL A 35 -2.96 4.49 7.06
N LEU A 36 -1.85 4.35 6.34
CA LEU A 36 -1.12 5.49 5.75
C LEU A 36 -1.98 6.31 4.80
N THR A 37 -2.74 5.64 3.94
CA THR A 37 -3.67 6.28 3.00
C THR A 37 -4.73 7.07 3.75
N THR A 38 -5.32 6.48 4.79
CA THR A 38 -6.33 7.13 5.63
C THR A 38 -5.76 8.37 6.31
N GLN A 39 -4.60 8.27 6.97
CA GLN A 39 -3.97 9.41 7.64
C GLN A 39 -3.58 10.53 6.68
N PHE A 40 -3.10 10.17 5.48
CA PHE A 40 -2.79 11.16 4.46
C PHE A 40 -4.04 11.95 4.05
N ILE A 41 -5.15 11.25 3.78
CA ILE A 41 -6.42 11.86 3.36
C ILE A 41 -6.96 12.76 4.48
N ASP A 42 -7.01 12.27 5.71
CA ASP A 42 -7.49 13.04 6.86
C ASP A 42 -6.65 14.31 7.06
N GLY A 43 -5.33 14.19 7.01
CA GLY A 43 -4.42 15.33 7.11
C GLY A 43 -4.60 16.33 5.96
N PHE A 44 -4.77 15.85 4.73
CA PHE A 44 -5.02 16.71 3.57
C PHE A 44 -6.35 17.45 3.71
N VAL A 45 -7.43 16.77 4.10
CA VAL A 45 -8.76 17.36 4.31
C VAL A 45 -8.73 18.39 5.45
N ALA A 46 -8.01 18.12 6.52
CA ALA A 46 -7.89 19.03 7.66
C ALA A 46 -6.94 20.22 7.43
N ALA A 47 -5.96 20.11 6.53
CA ALA A 47 -4.94 21.13 6.32
C ALA A 47 -5.54 22.49 5.91
N LYS A 48 -5.13 23.58 6.57
CA LYS A 48 -5.56 24.95 6.19
C LYS A 48 -4.99 25.40 4.85
N ASP A 49 -3.77 24.98 4.55
CA ASP A 49 -3.11 25.20 3.26
C ASP A 49 -2.80 23.85 2.62
N LYS A 50 -3.59 23.52 1.59
CA LYS A 50 -3.48 22.25 0.86
C LYS A 50 -2.15 22.13 0.12
N MET A 51 -1.65 23.21 -0.47
CA MET A 51 -0.41 23.17 -1.24
C MET A 51 0.81 23.00 -0.34
N SER A 52 0.83 23.68 0.82
CA SER A 52 1.90 23.48 1.82
C SER A 52 1.89 22.04 2.37
N TYR A 53 0.71 21.46 2.60
CA TYR A 53 0.59 20.06 3.01
C TYR A 53 1.16 19.10 1.96
N LEU A 54 0.79 19.26 0.69
CA LEU A 54 1.31 18.41 -0.40
C LEU A 54 2.84 18.47 -0.49
N ARG A 55 3.43 19.66 -0.33
CA ARG A 55 4.89 19.84 -0.31
C ARG A 55 5.53 19.16 0.90
N LEU A 56 4.94 19.30 2.09
CA LEU A 56 5.42 18.67 3.31
C LEU A 56 5.43 17.14 3.17
N MET A 57 4.40 16.59 2.54
CA MET A 57 4.26 15.16 2.28
C MET A 57 5.06 14.67 1.06
N GLY A 58 5.88 15.53 0.43
CA GLY A 58 6.74 15.14 -0.68
C GLY A 58 6.01 14.84 -1.98
N VAL A 59 4.76 15.28 -2.16
CA VAL A 59 4.02 15.10 -3.42
C VAL A 59 4.68 15.97 -4.50
N PRO A 60 5.15 15.39 -5.61
CA PRO A 60 5.80 16.16 -6.67
C PRO A 60 4.78 17.08 -7.35
N LEU A 61 5.13 18.35 -7.53
CA LEU A 61 4.29 19.28 -8.29
C LEU A 61 4.43 19.09 -9.79
N GLU A 62 5.48 18.37 -10.21
CA GLU A 62 5.75 18.03 -11.60
C GLU A 62 6.26 16.60 -11.72
N ILE A 63 5.78 15.88 -12.72
CA ILE A 63 6.24 14.54 -13.06
C ILE A 63 6.70 14.48 -14.52
N ASP A 64 7.55 13.51 -14.84
CA ASP A 64 7.92 13.26 -16.22
C ASP A 64 6.71 12.74 -17.01
N ALA A 65 6.59 13.18 -18.27
CA ALA A 65 5.54 12.67 -19.13
C ALA A 65 5.83 11.22 -19.55
N PRO A 66 4.82 10.35 -19.67
CA PRO A 66 5.01 8.94 -20.08
C PRO A 66 5.82 8.77 -21.36
N ASP A 67 5.64 9.68 -22.33
CA ASP A 67 6.27 9.61 -23.65
C ASP A 67 7.55 10.47 -23.76
N GLY A 68 8.17 10.87 -22.63
CA GLY A 68 9.39 11.70 -22.63
C GLY A 68 9.18 13.15 -23.09
N GLY A 69 7.92 13.61 -23.13
CA GLY A 69 7.55 14.99 -23.46
C GLY A 69 7.75 15.99 -22.31
N PRO A 70 7.22 17.23 -22.45
CA PRO A 70 7.26 18.23 -21.38
C PRO A 70 6.66 17.71 -20.09
N LYS A 71 7.25 18.11 -18.95
CA LYS A 71 6.77 17.72 -17.62
C LYS A 71 5.28 18.01 -17.43
N MET A 72 4.59 17.08 -16.77
CA MET A 72 3.19 17.26 -16.39
C MET A 72 3.11 18.00 -15.06
N LYS A 73 2.19 18.95 -14.95
CA LYS A 73 1.99 19.78 -13.76
C LYS A 73 0.82 19.26 -12.94
N LEU A 74 0.97 19.18 -11.63
CA LEU A 74 -0.13 18.91 -10.71
C LEU A 74 -1.11 20.08 -10.74
N VAL A 75 -2.38 19.82 -11.05
CA VAL A 75 -3.42 20.85 -11.15
C VAL A 75 -4.61 20.59 -10.26
N ASP A 76 -4.84 19.35 -9.85
CA ASP A 76 -5.99 18.98 -9.03
C ASP A 76 -5.70 17.77 -8.13
N VAL A 77 -6.45 17.66 -7.05
CA VAL A 77 -6.48 16.49 -6.16
C VAL A 77 -7.93 16.01 -6.10
N GLN A 78 -8.16 14.79 -6.57
CA GLN A 78 -9.47 14.16 -6.59
C GLN A 78 -9.65 13.30 -5.34
N LEU A 79 -10.81 13.42 -4.68
CA LEU A 79 -11.28 12.49 -3.65
C LEU A 79 -12.50 11.74 -4.19
N THR A 80 -12.51 10.42 -4.06
CA THR A 80 -13.67 9.59 -4.42
C THR A 80 -14.07 8.72 -3.25
N THR A 81 -15.38 8.66 -3.00
CA THR A 81 -15.96 7.73 -2.04
C THR A 81 -16.50 6.52 -2.78
N GLU A 82 -16.11 5.33 -2.33
CA GLU A 82 -16.40 4.06 -2.97
C GLU A 82 -16.93 3.05 -1.94
N TRP A 83 -17.82 2.15 -2.39
CA TRP A 83 -18.30 1.03 -1.59
C TRP A 83 -18.12 -0.24 -2.40
N GLN A 84 -17.40 -1.21 -1.84
CA GLN A 84 -17.32 -2.53 -2.44
C GLN A 84 -18.53 -3.36 -1.99
N VAL A 85 -19.36 -3.76 -2.94
CA VAL A 85 -20.64 -4.45 -2.68
C VAL A 85 -20.59 -5.96 -2.87
N GLY A 86 -19.47 -6.52 -3.34
CA GLY A 86 -19.30 -7.95 -3.55
C GLY A 86 -17.97 -8.31 -4.23
N THR A 87 -17.81 -9.60 -4.51
CA THR A 87 -16.73 -10.15 -5.33
C THR A 87 -17.27 -10.97 -6.48
N ALA A 88 -16.51 -11.04 -7.56
CA ALA A 88 -16.80 -11.92 -8.69
C ALA A 88 -15.55 -12.75 -9.03
N SER A 89 -15.74 -14.03 -9.32
CA SER A 89 -14.68 -14.93 -9.77
C SER A 89 -15.08 -15.67 -11.05
N PRO A 90 -14.11 -16.05 -11.92
CA PRO A 90 -14.41 -16.87 -13.09
C PRO A 90 -15.11 -18.17 -12.70
N SER A 91 -16.15 -18.55 -13.43
CA SER A 91 -16.82 -19.84 -13.22
C SER A 91 -16.10 -20.94 -13.99
N PHE A 92 -16.03 -22.14 -13.42
CA PHE A 92 -15.39 -23.27 -14.09
C PHE A 92 -16.19 -23.70 -15.33
N GLY A 93 -15.55 -23.71 -16.50
CA GLY A 93 -16.15 -24.19 -17.75
C GLY A 93 -17.25 -23.31 -18.34
N SER A 94 -17.38 -22.06 -17.89
CA SER A 94 -18.39 -21.11 -18.37
C SER A 94 -17.78 -19.73 -18.63
N GLN A 95 -18.46 -18.94 -19.48
CA GLN A 95 -18.16 -17.51 -19.67
C GLN A 95 -18.82 -16.63 -18.59
N GLU A 96 -19.65 -17.21 -17.72
CA GLU A 96 -20.31 -16.52 -16.62
C GLU A 96 -19.41 -16.33 -15.39
N LEU A 97 -19.70 -15.31 -14.58
CA LEU A 97 -19.02 -15.06 -13.30
C LEU A 97 -19.81 -15.66 -12.13
N SER A 98 -19.08 -16.20 -11.16
CA SER A 98 -19.63 -16.51 -9.84
C SER A 98 -19.60 -15.24 -9.00
N TYR A 99 -20.78 -14.70 -8.66
CA TYR A 99 -20.93 -13.46 -7.91
C TYR A 99 -21.29 -13.73 -6.44
N LEU A 100 -20.55 -13.10 -5.52
CA LEU A 100 -20.75 -13.19 -4.08
C LEU A 100 -20.98 -11.77 -3.53
N PRO A 101 -22.24 -11.34 -3.32
CA PRO A 101 -22.50 -10.06 -2.69
C PRO A 101 -22.02 -10.07 -1.25
N TYR A 102 -21.52 -8.93 -0.77
CA TYR A 102 -21.16 -8.77 0.63
C TYR A 102 -22.41 -8.60 1.50
N PRO A 103 -22.42 -9.15 2.71
CA PRO A 103 -23.36 -8.76 3.76
C PRO A 103 -23.36 -7.23 3.93
N GLY A 104 -24.53 -6.64 4.18
CA GLY A 104 -24.68 -5.17 4.21
C GLY A 104 -23.81 -4.48 5.27
N ASP A 105 -23.56 -5.15 6.38
CA ASP A 105 -22.64 -4.72 7.45
C ASP A 105 -21.16 -4.79 7.06
N MET A 106 -20.81 -5.58 6.04
CA MET A 106 -19.45 -5.64 5.48
C MET A 106 -19.20 -4.60 4.37
N VAL A 107 -20.25 -3.96 3.83
CA VAL A 107 -20.11 -2.89 2.84
C VAL A 107 -19.70 -1.60 3.54
N THR A 108 -18.39 -1.37 3.57
CA THR A 108 -17.79 -0.21 4.21
C THR A 108 -17.41 0.85 3.19
N GLU A 109 -17.51 2.10 3.62
CA GLU A 109 -17.05 3.25 2.85
C GLU A 109 -15.53 3.24 2.72
N ARG A 110 -15.03 3.50 1.51
CA ARG A 110 -13.61 3.65 1.22
C ARG A 110 -13.39 4.97 0.51
N THR A 111 -12.55 5.82 1.09
CA THR A 111 -12.14 7.06 0.43
C THR A 111 -10.82 6.82 -0.30
N ASN A 112 -10.78 7.17 -1.58
CA ASN A 112 -9.59 7.17 -2.42
C ASN A 112 -9.18 8.60 -2.77
N MET A 113 -7.90 8.76 -3.11
CA MET A 113 -7.34 10.04 -3.53
C MET A 113 -6.48 9.85 -4.78
N GLY A 114 -6.64 10.76 -5.75
CA GLY A 114 -5.84 10.81 -6.97
C GLY A 114 -5.22 12.19 -7.19
N PHE A 115 -3.96 12.21 -7.63
CA PHE A 115 -3.25 13.44 -8.01
C PHE A 115 -3.35 13.62 -9.52
N VAL A 116 -3.96 14.72 -9.97
CA VAL A 116 -4.21 14.99 -11.39
C VAL A 116 -3.09 15.83 -11.98
N TYR A 117 -2.30 15.21 -12.83
CA TYR A 117 -1.25 15.86 -13.59
C TYR A 117 -1.70 16.10 -15.03
N VAL A 118 -1.33 17.26 -15.58
CA VAL A 118 -1.64 17.62 -16.97
C VAL A 118 -0.43 18.20 -17.69
N SER A 119 -0.38 17.94 -18.99
CA SER A 119 0.39 18.72 -19.97
C SER A 119 -0.55 19.14 -21.09
N LEU A 120 -0.03 19.83 -22.11
CA LEU A 120 -0.82 20.13 -23.31
C LEU A 120 -1.26 18.88 -24.09
N LYS A 121 -0.67 17.71 -23.83
CA LYS A 121 -0.90 16.48 -24.61
C LYS A 121 -1.54 15.34 -23.81
N ALA A 122 -1.46 15.38 -22.48
CA ALA A 122 -1.86 14.26 -21.65
C ALA A 122 -2.45 14.71 -20.31
N LYS A 123 -3.35 13.88 -19.78
CA LYS A 123 -3.84 13.91 -18.40
C LYS A 123 -3.52 12.56 -17.77
N GLN A 124 -3.00 12.58 -16.55
CA GLN A 124 -2.68 11.39 -15.77
C GLN A 124 -3.19 11.59 -14.35
N VAL A 125 -3.79 10.56 -13.78
CA VAL A 125 -4.22 10.54 -12.38
C VAL A 125 -3.39 9.48 -11.67
N ASN A 126 -2.60 9.90 -10.70
CA ASN A 126 -1.81 8.97 -9.88
C ASN A 126 -2.56 8.68 -8.59
N ASP A 127 -2.85 7.40 -8.33
CA ASP A 127 -3.49 6.98 -7.07
C ASP A 127 -2.53 7.19 -5.88
N LEU A 128 -3.08 7.65 -4.76
CA LEU A 128 -2.32 7.87 -3.53
C LEU A 128 -1.60 6.61 -3.05
N ARG A 129 -2.20 5.43 -3.18
CA ARG A 129 -1.58 4.16 -2.75
C ARG A 129 -0.32 3.88 -3.56
N ASP A 130 -0.35 4.10 -4.87
CA ASP A 130 0.82 3.94 -5.75
C ASP A 130 1.93 4.93 -5.41
N VAL A 131 1.55 6.15 -5.02
CA VAL A 131 2.50 7.18 -4.56
C VAL A 131 3.14 6.76 -3.24
N LEU A 132 2.35 6.31 -2.27
CA LEU A 132 2.84 5.88 -0.96
C LEU A 132 3.76 4.66 -1.05
N GLN A 133 3.43 3.66 -1.87
CA GLN A 133 4.31 2.50 -2.08
C GLN A 133 5.70 2.88 -2.62
N LYS A 134 5.79 3.99 -3.37
CA LYS A 134 7.04 4.51 -3.91
C LYS A 134 7.70 5.55 -2.98
N HIS A 135 6.98 6.04 -1.98
CA HIS A 135 7.44 7.12 -1.12
C HIS A 135 8.49 6.61 -0.12
N PRO A 136 9.71 7.18 -0.08
CA PRO A 136 10.80 6.67 0.76
C PRO A 136 10.45 6.58 2.25
N ALA A 137 9.69 7.54 2.78
CA ALA A 137 9.30 7.56 4.19
C ALA A 137 8.13 6.63 4.54
N ALA A 138 7.46 6.07 3.54
CA ALA A 138 6.36 5.11 3.71
C ALA A 138 6.84 3.65 3.54
N ARG A 139 8.14 3.45 3.30
CA ARG A 139 8.77 2.14 3.27
C ARG A 139 9.34 1.89 4.66
N ASP A 140 9.15 0.69 5.18
CA ASP A 140 9.88 0.23 6.36
C ASP A 140 11.37 0.52 6.20
N VAL A 141 11.94 1.22 7.18
CA VAL A 141 13.38 1.42 7.29
C VAL A 141 13.96 0.02 7.53
N THR A 142 14.60 -0.53 6.51
CA THR A 142 15.27 -1.85 6.56
C THR A 142 16.27 -1.94 7.69
#